data_AF-W4GAW8-F1
#
_entry.id   AF-W4GAW8-F1
#
_cell.length_a   1.000
_cell.length_b   1.000
_cell.length_c   1.000
_cell.angle_alpha   90.00
_cell.angle_beta   90.00
_cell.angle_gamma   90.00
#
_symmetry.space_group_name_H-M   'P 1'
#
loop_
_entity.id
_entity.type
_entity.pdbx_description
1 polymer ?
#
loop_
_entity_poly.entity_id
_entity_poly.type
_entity_poly.pdbx_seq_one_letter_code
_entity_poly.pdbx_strand_id
1 'polypeptide(L)'
;MFRATRVLSMAVAQKTSTGLVGLAVNPNWRVDLIKLYGETLKATQTHLPDCFYRTSVEQITNFRLKVVTEHEEEDAVEKLINCGQVEELIEQAEDELFLIPKYAEWRLWEPPVTPKDE
;
A
#
# COMPACT_ATOMS: atom_id res chain seq x y z
N MET A 1 52.85 4.42 -12.62
CA MET A 1 52.12 4.65 -11.36
C MET A 1 50.63 4.60 -11.66
N PHE A 2 50.00 3.44 -11.46
CA PHE A 2 48.57 3.28 -11.68
C PHE A 2 47.81 3.79 -10.44
N ARG A 3 47.16 4.95 -10.56
CA ARG A 3 46.19 5.43 -9.56
C ARG A 3 44.89 4.66 -9.77
N ALA A 4 44.65 3.67 -8.93
CA ALA A 4 43.35 3.05 -8.81
C ALA A 4 42.39 4.05 -8.15
N THR A 5 41.64 4.79 -8.96
CA THR A 5 40.53 5.62 -8.49
C THR A 5 39.40 4.69 -8.10
N ARG A 6 39.27 4.42 -6.81
CA ARG A 6 38.19 3.65 -6.21
C ARG A 6 36.88 4.42 -6.39
N VAL A 7 36.14 4.12 -7.46
CA VAL A 7 34.75 4.57 -7.61
C VAL A 7 33.87 3.44 -7.07
N LEU A 8 33.48 3.51 -5.80
CA LEU A 8 32.44 2.66 -5.26
C LEU A 8 31.82 3.28 -4.01
N SER A 9 30.84 4.17 -4.17
CA SER A 9 29.75 4.34 -3.21
C SER A 9 28.64 5.20 -3.81
N MET A 10 27.76 4.58 -4.58
CA MET A 10 26.39 5.06 -4.80
C MET A 10 25.48 3.83 -4.74
N ALA A 11 25.62 3.05 -3.66
CA ALA A 11 24.53 2.18 -3.26
C ALA A 11 23.65 3.08 -2.39
N VAL A 12 22.48 3.46 -2.89
CA VAL A 12 21.36 3.85 -2.02
C VAL A 12 21.30 2.77 -0.95
N ALA A 13 21.31 3.15 0.32
CA ALA A 13 21.33 2.21 1.42
C ALA A 13 19.99 1.44 1.44
N GLN A 14 19.89 0.42 0.59
CA GLN A 14 18.75 -0.48 0.55
C GLN A 14 18.76 -1.31 1.83
N LYS A 15 17.58 -1.49 2.41
CA LYS A 15 17.40 -2.30 3.60
C LYS A 15 17.90 -3.72 3.32
N THR A 16 18.68 -4.27 4.25
CA THR A 16 19.21 -5.64 4.14
C THR A 16 18.19 -6.67 4.61
N SER A 17 17.32 -6.28 5.54
CA SER A 17 16.23 -7.07 6.07
C SER A 17 15.16 -6.14 6.64
N THR A 18 13.90 -6.55 6.56
CA THR A 18 12.76 -5.89 7.23
C THR A 18 12.75 -6.16 8.74
N GLY A 19 13.52 -7.15 9.22
CA GLY A 19 13.48 -7.60 10.61
C GLY A 19 12.22 -8.42 10.97
N LEU A 20 11.32 -8.65 10.01
CA LEU A 20 10.11 -9.44 10.16
C LEU A 20 10.26 -10.79 9.46
N VAL A 21 9.83 -11.87 10.12
CA VAL A 21 9.90 -13.22 9.55
C VAL A 21 8.84 -13.37 8.46
N GLY A 22 9.23 -13.85 7.28
CA GLY A 22 8.30 -14.09 6.17
C GLY A 22 8.07 -12.87 5.26
N LEU A 23 8.57 -11.69 5.63
CA LEU A 23 8.44 -10.47 4.82
C LEU A 23 9.79 -10.10 4.18
N ALA A 24 9.93 -10.41 2.89
CA ALA A 24 11.15 -10.14 2.14
C ALA A 24 11.21 -8.67 1.69
N VAL A 25 12.41 -8.07 1.73
CA VAL A 25 12.64 -6.70 1.25
C VAL A 25 12.32 -6.61 -0.24
N ASN A 26 11.58 -5.58 -0.65
CA ASN A 26 11.27 -5.33 -2.05
C ASN A 26 12.10 -4.18 -2.64
N PRO A 27 13.06 -4.46 -3.55
CA PRO A 27 13.90 -3.41 -4.15
C PRO A 27 13.13 -2.40 -5.01
N ASN A 28 11.95 -2.75 -5.53
CA ASN A 28 11.14 -1.94 -6.42
C ASN A 28 9.81 -1.49 -5.77
N TRP A 29 9.78 -1.43 -4.43
CA TRP A 29 8.59 -1.14 -3.62
C TRP A 29 7.73 0.02 -4.14
N ARG A 30 8.36 1.10 -4.63
CA ARG A 30 7.65 2.30 -5.09
C ARG A 30 6.80 2.05 -6.33
N VAL A 31 7.35 1.33 -7.31
CA VAL A 31 6.63 1.03 -8.56
C VAL A 31 5.46 0.10 -8.26
N ASP A 32 5.68 -0.88 -7.40
CA ASP A 32 4.67 -1.86 -7.01
C ASP A 32 3.53 -1.20 -6.21
N LEU A 33 3.84 -0.34 -5.23
CA LEU A 33 2.83 0.41 -4.49
C LEU A 33 1.99 1.33 -5.39
N ILE A 34 2.61 2.09 -6.29
CA ILE A 34 1.88 2.97 -7.22
C ILE A 34 0.93 2.15 -8.10
N LYS A 35 1.40 1.00 -8.59
CA LYS A 35 0.58 0.09 -9.38
C LYS A 35 -0.60 -0.45 -8.56
N LEU A 36 -0.34 -0.99 -7.37
CA LEU A 36 -1.36 -1.59 -6.51
C LEU A 36 -2.42 -0.57 -6.06
N TYR A 37 -2.01 0.64 -5.68
CA TYR A 37 -2.96 1.71 -5.34
C TYR A 37 -3.78 2.14 -6.57
N GLY A 38 -3.18 2.20 -7.75
CA GLY A 38 -3.90 2.47 -8.99
C GLY A 38 -4.91 1.38 -9.35
N GLU A 39 -4.58 0.11 -9.10
CA GLU A 39 -5.50 -1.03 -9.27
C GLU A 39 -6.62 -1.00 -8.23
N THR A 40 -6.30 -0.69 -6.97
CA THR A 40 -7.27 -0.55 -5.86
C THR A 40 -8.31 0.53 -6.19
N LEU A 41 -7.88 1.72 -6.63
CA LEU A 41 -8.80 2.80 -7.03
C LEU A 41 -9.70 2.43 -8.21
N LYS A 42 -9.22 1.61 -9.15
CA LYS A 42 -10.05 1.10 -10.26
C LYS A 42 -11.04 0.05 -9.77
N ALA A 43 -10.59 -0.84 -8.88
CA ALA A 43 -11.43 -1.88 -8.29
C ALA A 43 -12.57 -1.29 -7.46
N THR A 44 -12.30 -0.29 -6.62
CA THR A 44 -13.34 0.39 -5.84
C THR A 44 -14.39 1.04 -6.75
N GLN A 45 -13.96 1.73 -7.82
CA GLN A 45 -14.87 2.36 -8.78
C GLN A 45 -15.72 1.35 -9.56
N THR A 46 -15.18 0.16 -9.82
CA THR A 46 -15.84 -0.88 -10.62
C THR A 46 -16.82 -1.71 -9.78
N HIS A 47 -16.42 -2.09 -8.56
CA HIS A 47 -17.15 -3.06 -7.74
C HIS A 47 -18.09 -2.43 -6.71
N LEU A 48 -17.83 -1.20 -6.25
CA LEU A 48 -18.52 -0.62 -5.11
C LEU A 48 -19.45 0.55 -5.50
N PRO A 49 -20.69 0.57 -4.99
CA PRO A 49 -21.54 1.75 -5.08
C PRO A 49 -21.01 2.88 -4.18
N ASP A 50 -21.66 4.03 -4.23
CA ASP A 50 -21.39 5.12 -3.29
C ASP A 50 -21.75 4.67 -1.86
N CYS A 51 -20.73 4.35 -1.07
CA CYS A 51 -20.84 3.84 0.28
C CYS A 51 -19.67 4.33 1.13
N PHE A 52 -19.85 4.36 2.45
CA PHE A 52 -18.84 4.88 3.37
C PHE A 52 -17.49 4.16 3.27
N TYR A 53 -17.52 2.84 3.06
CA TYR A 53 -16.30 2.05 2.85
C TYR A 53 -15.53 2.52 1.62
N ARG A 54 -16.21 2.68 0.47
CA ARG A 54 -15.60 3.21 -0.76
C ARG A 54 -14.95 4.57 -0.52
N THR A 55 -15.66 5.52 0.11
CA THR A 55 -15.13 6.85 0.39
C THR A 55 -13.86 6.77 1.26
N SER A 56 -13.87 5.91 2.28
CA SER A 56 -12.74 5.74 3.20
C SER A 56 -11.53 5.15 2.50
N VAL A 57 -11.72 4.08 1.72
CA VAL A 57 -10.65 3.43 0.95
C VAL A 57 -10.07 4.38 -0.09
N GLU A 58 -10.90 5.13 -0.81
CA GLU A 58 -10.45 6.14 -1.77
C GLU A 58 -9.63 7.24 -1.09
N GLN A 59 -10.06 7.75 0.07
CA GLN A 59 -9.33 8.77 0.81
C GLN A 59 -7.95 8.27 1.27
N ILE A 60 -7.89 7.08 1.88
CA ILE A 60 -6.63 6.49 2.36
C ILE A 60 -5.70 6.21 1.20
N THR A 61 -6.20 5.58 0.14
CA THR A 61 -5.41 5.20 -1.03
C THR A 61 -4.86 6.42 -1.76
N ASN A 62 -5.67 7.48 -1.93
CA ASN A 62 -5.19 8.72 -2.54
C ASN A 62 -4.14 9.43 -1.69
N PHE A 63 -4.30 9.44 -0.36
CA PHE A 63 -3.29 9.99 0.55
C PHE A 63 -1.96 9.22 0.43
N ARG A 64 -2.00 7.89 0.53
CA ARG A 64 -0.81 7.03 0.43
C ARG A 64 -0.15 7.16 -0.94
N LEU A 65 -0.93 7.15 -2.01
CA LEU A 65 -0.43 7.33 -3.38
C LEU A 65 0.28 8.68 -3.53
N LYS A 66 -0.31 9.77 -3.01
CA LYS A 66 0.32 11.09 -3.02
C LYS A 66 1.70 11.07 -2.34
N VAL A 67 1.78 10.53 -1.12
CA VAL A 67 3.04 10.44 -0.36
C VAL A 67 4.09 9.63 -1.13
N VAL A 68 3.71 8.47 -1.69
CA VAL A 68 4.63 7.61 -2.46
C VAL A 68 5.10 8.29 -3.76
N THR A 69 4.26 9.14 -4.38
CA THR A 69 4.68 9.91 -5.57
C THR A 69 5.61 11.07 -5.24
N GLU A 70 5.39 11.75 -4.11
CA GLU A 70 6.15 12.94 -3.70
C GLU A 70 7.53 12.60 -3.11
N HIS A 71 7.70 11.42 -2.49
CA HIS A 71 8.91 11.04 -1.77
C HIS A 71 9.57 9.78 -2.34
N GLU A 72 10.85 9.89 -2.72
CA GLU A 72 11.66 8.76 -3.23
C GLU A 72 12.33 7.96 -2.09
N GLU A 73 12.58 8.60 -0.96
CA GLU A 73 13.23 7.99 0.20
C GLU A 73 12.23 7.15 1.02
N GLU A 74 12.58 5.89 1.25
CA GLU A 74 11.75 4.91 1.95
C GLU A 74 11.42 5.35 3.39
N ASP A 75 12.43 5.76 4.16
CA ASP A 75 12.28 6.26 5.53
C ASP A 75 11.32 7.44 5.65
N ALA A 76 11.25 8.29 4.62
CA ALA A 76 10.36 9.45 4.61
C ALA A 76 8.91 9.00 4.39
N VAL A 77 8.68 8.08 3.45
CA VAL A 77 7.36 7.49 3.18
C VAL A 77 6.83 6.80 4.43
N GLU A 78 7.63 5.98 5.10
CA GLU A 78 7.23 5.25 6.30
C GLU A 78 6.85 6.17 7.45
N LYS A 79 7.62 7.24 7.68
CA LYS A 79 7.32 8.23 8.72
C LYS A 79 6.05 9.03 8.42
N LEU A 80 5.82 9.36 7.16
CA LEU A 80 4.65 10.15 6.74
C LEU A 80 3.36 9.34 6.75
N ILE A 81 3.40 8.09 6.27
CA ILE A 81 2.25 7.19 6.27
C ILE A 81 2.01 6.62 7.68
N ASN A 82 3.07 6.42 8.45
CA ASN A 82 3.05 5.96 9.84
C ASN A 82 2.20 4.69 10.05
N CYS A 83 2.37 3.71 9.16
CA CYS A 83 1.58 2.47 9.15
C CYS A 83 2.45 1.24 8.84
N GLY A 84 3.63 1.17 9.45
CA GLY A 84 4.60 0.09 9.24
C GLY A 84 5.61 0.37 8.14
N GLN A 85 6.30 -0.68 7.69
CA GLN A 85 7.28 -0.65 6.62
C GLN A 85 6.61 -0.64 5.23
N VAL A 86 7.33 -0.22 4.19
CA VAL A 86 6.79 -0.21 2.81
C VAL A 86 6.36 -1.59 2.33
N GLU A 87 7.03 -2.66 2.77
CA GLU A 87 6.63 -4.04 2.46
C GLU A 87 5.30 -4.42 3.10
N GLU A 88 5.04 -3.98 4.34
CA GLU A 88 3.74 -4.19 5.01
C GLU A 88 2.63 -3.42 4.29
N LEU A 89 2.94 -2.22 3.76
CA LEU A 89 1.99 -1.44 2.96
C LEU A 89 1.63 -2.14 1.64
N ILE A 90 2.56 -2.89 1.05
CA ILE A 90 2.30 -3.69 -0.16
C ILE A 90 1.32 -4.82 0.17
N GLU A 91 1.59 -5.59 1.22
CA GLU A 91 0.71 -6.68 1.67
C GLU A 91 -0.70 -6.15 2.00
N GLN A 92 -0.80 -5.02 2.71
CA GLN A 92 -2.08 -4.35 2.96
C GLN A 92 -2.83 -3.97 1.67
N ALA A 93 -2.13 -3.48 0.65
CA ALA A 93 -2.74 -3.10 -0.62
C ALA A 93 -3.22 -4.32 -1.43
N GLU A 94 -2.48 -5.44 -1.37
CA GLU A 94 -2.87 -6.71 -1.98
C GLU A 94 -4.11 -7.31 -1.28
N ASP A 95 -4.13 -7.29 0.06
CA ASP A 95 -5.26 -7.72 0.86
C ASP A 95 -6.51 -6.89 0.58
N GLU A 96 -6.36 -5.57 0.45
CA GLU A 96 -7.47 -4.67 0.12
C GLU A 96 -8.03 -4.97 -1.27
N LEU A 97 -7.16 -5.22 -2.26
CA LEU A 97 -7.57 -5.58 -3.61
C LEU A 97 -8.33 -6.92 -3.63
N PHE A 98 -7.94 -7.87 -2.78
CA PHE A 98 -8.64 -9.14 -2.59
C PHE A 98 -9.96 -8.98 -1.83
N LEU A 99 -10.05 -8.02 -0.92
CA LEU A 99 -11.23 -7.76 -0.11
C LEU A 99 -12.34 -7.07 -0.89
N ILE A 100 -12.03 -6.11 -1.76
CA ILE A 100 -13.03 -5.30 -2.49
C ILE A 100 -14.09 -6.14 -3.22
N PRO A 101 -13.74 -7.19 -4.00
CA PRO A 101 -14.74 -8.04 -4.65
C PRO A 101 -15.65 -8.77 -3.67
N LYS A 102 -15.10 -9.25 -2.55
CA LYS A 102 -15.86 -9.94 -1.50
C LYS A 102 -16.79 -8.99 -0.76
N TYR A 103 -16.32 -7.78 -0.47
CA TYR A 103 -17.12 -6.73 0.14
C TYR A 103 -18.33 -6.39 -0.75
N ALA A 104 -18.12 -6.34 -2.07
CA ALA A 104 -19.17 -6.16 -3.07
C ALA A 104 -20.17 -7.33 -3.12
N GLU A 105 -19.68 -8.57 -3.12
CA GLU A 105 -20.50 -9.78 -3.14
C GLU A 105 -21.41 -9.88 -1.91
N TRP A 106 -20.88 -9.56 -0.73
CA TRP A 106 -21.61 -9.68 0.54
C TRP A 106 -22.46 -8.47 0.88
N ARG A 107 -22.38 -7.38 0.10
CA ARG A 107 -23.19 -6.16 0.29
C ARG A 107 -23.14 -5.62 1.72
N LEU A 108 -21.94 -5.57 2.31
CA LEU A 108 -21.74 -5.22 3.73
C LEU A 108 -22.17 -3.80 4.12
N TRP A 109 -22.50 -2.94 3.14
CA TRP A 109 -23.06 -1.61 3.37
C TRP A 109 -24.56 -1.62 3.66
N GLU A 110 -25.26 -2.73 3.43
CA GLU A 110 -26.68 -2.84 3.72
C GLU A 110 -26.92 -2.98 5.23
N PRO A 111 -27.98 -2.36 5.77
CA PRO A 111 -28.34 -2.54 7.17
C PRO A 111 -28.71 -4.02 7.45
N PRO A 112 -28.52 -4.49 8.70
CA PRO A 112 -28.85 -5.86 9.06
C PRO A 112 -30.34 -6.16 8.83
N VAL A 113 -30.62 -7.35 8.27
CA VAL A 113 -31.98 -7.79 7.92
C VAL A 113 -32.85 -8.05 9.14
N THR A 114 -32.23 -8.51 10.24
CA THR A 114 -32.91 -8.73 11.52
C THR A 114 -32.44 -7.68 12.53
N PRO A 115 -33.35 -6.99 13.22
CA PRO A 115 -33.00 -6.22 14.40
C PRO A 115 -32.32 -7.15 15.39
N LYS A 116 -31.29 -6.65 16.07
CA LYS A 116 -30.68 -7.36 17.18
C LYS A 116 -31.74 -7.43 18.29
N ASP A 117 -32.28 -8.62 18.55
CA ASP A 117 -33.15 -8.84 19.70
C ASP A 117 -32.39 -8.36 20.96
N GLU A 118 -33.00 -7.46 21.72
CA GLU A 118 -32.44 -6.89 22.95
C GLU A 118 -32.26 -7.94 24.06
#